data_AF-A0A5E4K2H3-F1
#
_entry.id   AF-A0A5E4K2H3-F1
#
_cell.length_a   1.000
_cell.length_b   1.000
_cell.length_c   1.000
_cell.angle_alpha   90.00
_cell.angle_beta   90.00
_cell.angle_gamma   90.00
#
_symmetry.space_group_name_H-M   'P 1'
#
loop_
_entity.id
_entity.type
_entity.pdbx_description
1 polymer ?
#
loop_
_entity_poly.entity_id
_entity_poly.type
_entity_poly.pdbx_seq_one_letter_code
_entity_poly.pdbx_strand_id
1 'polypeptide(L)'
;MDDRKLWKDYAWVNMGSQRREVIKFLSEKPLTAEALRRIINEKGSLKLSLREMSRHLTSFVKHNLAKCLNSDAPYNRLYLITNMGKKIKEKLV
;
A
#
# COMPACT_ATOMS: atom_id res chain seq x y z
N MET A 1 4.50 -19.25 -9.01
CA MET A 1 4.24 -18.29 -7.91
C MET A 1 3.73 -19.13 -6.76
N ASP A 2 4.34 -19.09 -5.57
CA ASP A 2 3.86 -19.91 -4.44
C ASP A 2 2.53 -19.32 -3.92
N ASP A 3 1.42 -20.02 -4.18
CA ASP A 3 0.09 -19.62 -3.75
C ASP A 3 0.01 -19.41 -2.23
N ARG A 4 0.87 -20.10 -1.46
CA ARG A 4 0.96 -19.91 0.00
C ARG A 4 1.40 -18.50 0.38
N LYS A 5 2.32 -17.89 -0.38
CA LYS A 5 2.76 -16.51 -0.10
C LYS A 5 1.63 -15.51 -0.39
N LEU A 6 0.93 -15.67 -1.51
CA LEU A 6 -0.21 -14.84 -1.87
C LEU A 6 -1.26 -14.86 -0.75
N TRP A 7 -1.65 -16.04 -0.26
CA TRP A 7 -2.66 -16.15 0.80
C TRP A 7 -2.19 -15.62 2.16
N LYS A 8 -0.89 -15.75 2.49
CA LYS A 8 -0.31 -15.12 3.69
C LYS A 8 -0.36 -13.61 3.62
N ASP A 9 0.05 -13.02 2.50
CA ASP A 9 0.01 -11.56 2.31
C ASP A 9 -1.44 -11.06 2.25
N TYR A 10 -2.35 -11.82 1.61
CA TYR A 10 -3.79 -11.52 1.61
C TYR A 10 -4.35 -11.48 3.03
N ALA A 11 -4.12 -12.53 3.84
CA ALA A 11 -4.60 -12.58 5.21
C ALA A 11 -4.01 -11.43 6.04
N TRP A 12 -2.72 -11.16 5.88
CA TRP A 12 -2.05 -10.04 6.53
C TRP A 12 -2.71 -8.70 6.17
N VAL A 13 -2.97 -8.41 4.89
CA VAL A 13 -3.67 -7.18 4.49
C VAL A 13 -5.10 -7.18 5.05
N ASN A 14 -5.86 -8.26 4.84
CA ASN A 14 -7.28 -8.34 5.18
C ASN A 14 -7.56 -8.13 6.67
N MET A 15 -6.68 -8.64 7.55
CA MET A 15 -6.82 -8.50 9.00
C MET A 15 -6.54 -7.09 9.52
N GLY A 16 -5.99 -6.17 8.72
CA GLY A 16 -5.75 -4.78 9.15
C GLY A 16 -6.59 -3.78 8.38
N SER A 17 -7.55 -3.13 9.05
CA SER A 17 -8.44 -2.14 8.45
C SER A 17 -7.68 -1.03 7.70
N GLN A 18 -6.66 -0.45 8.32
CA GLN A 18 -5.81 0.56 7.68
C GLN A 18 -5.05 0.01 6.46
N ARG A 19 -4.54 -1.23 6.52
CA ARG A 19 -3.82 -1.85 5.38
C ARG A 19 -4.77 -2.08 4.20
N ARG A 20 -5.98 -2.59 4.47
CA ARG A 20 -7.02 -2.73 3.44
C ARG A 20 -7.32 -1.39 2.76
N GLU A 21 -7.44 -0.33 3.55
CA GLU A 21 -7.71 0.99 3.00
C GLU A 21 -6.54 1.48 2.13
N VAL A 22 -5.30 1.35 2.61
CA VAL A 22 -4.12 1.78 1.85
C VAL A 22 -3.98 1.04 0.52
N ILE A 23 -4.16 -0.29 0.50
CA ILE A 23 -3.99 -1.07 -0.73
C ILE A 23 -5.09 -0.77 -1.77
N LYS A 24 -6.30 -0.44 -1.32
CA LYS A 24 -7.43 -0.08 -2.19
C LYS A 24 -7.14 1.17 -3.02
N PHE A 25 -6.45 2.15 -2.44
CA PHE A 25 -6.13 3.41 -3.13
C PHE A 25 -4.75 3.43 -3.78
N LEU A 26 -3.88 2.45 -3.50
CA LEU A 26 -2.59 2.33 -4.18
C LEU A 26 -2.81 2.07 -5.69
N SER A 27 -2.02 2.77 -6.52
CA SER A 27 -2.19 2.80 -7.98
C SER A 27 -0.88 2.51 -8.70
N GLU A 28 -0.95 2.31 -10.01
CA GLU A 28 0.23 2.17 -10.88
C GLU A 28 0.93 3.50 -11.14
N LYS A 29 0.20 4.62 -10.98
CA LYS A 29 0.80 5.95 -11.07
C LYS A 29 1.64 6.20 -9.80
N PRO A 30 2.89 6.66 -9.94
CA PRO A 30 3.73 6.98 -8.79
C PRO A 30 3.08 8.06 -7.93
N LEU A 31 2.98 7.79 -6.62
CA LEU A 31 2.41 8.71 -5.63
C LEU A 31 3.33 8.81 -4.42
N THR A 32 3.36 9.99 -3.79
CA THR A 32 4.00 10.15 -2.49
C THR A 32 3.09 9.66 -1.37
N ALA A 33 3.67 9.40 -0.19
CA ALA A 33 2.90 9.09 1.01
C ALA A 33 1.87 10.19 1.34
N GLU A 34 2.25 11.46 1.20
CA GLU A 34 1.35 12.58 1.45
C GLU A 34 0.20 12.64 0.44
N ALA A 35 0.47 12.45 -0.85
CA ALA A 35 -0.57 12.44 -1.88
C ALA A 35 -1.57 11.29 -1.66
N LEU A 36 -1.08 10.08 -1.38
CA LEU A 36 -1.94 8.93 -1.10
C LEU A 36 -2.77 9.11 0.18
N ARG A 37 -2.16 9.68 1.23
CA ARG A 37 -2.84 10.02 2.48
C ARG A 37 -3.99 10.99 2.25
N ARG A 38 -3.79 12.04 1.44
CA ARG A 38 -4.88 12.98 1.10
C ARG A 38 -6.03 12.27 0.40
N ILE A 39 -5.73 11.45 -0.61
CA ILE A 39 -6.75 10.68 -1.35
C ILE A 39 -7.55 9.79 -0.39
N ILE A 40 -6.88 9.04 0.49
CA ILE A 40 -7.54 8.16 1.47
C ILE A 40 -8.33 8.98 2.48
N ASN A 41 -7.80 10.09 2.98
CA ASN A 41 -8.51 10.89 3.95
C ASN A 41 -9.70 11.62 3.32
N GLU A 42 -9.69 11.94 2.04
CA GLU A 42 -10.81 12.58 1.34
C GLU A 42 -11.89 11.58 0.93
N LYS A 43 -11.50 10.40 0.46
CA LYS A 43 -12.42 9.42 -0.17
C LYS A 43 -12.67 8.18 0.66
N GLY A 44 -11.79 7.88 1.60
CA GLY A 44 -11.79 6.68 2.41
C GLY A 44 -12.60 6.83 3.69
N SER A 45 -12.83 5.69 4.33
CA SER A 45 -13.57 5.58 5.58
C SER A 45 -12.70 5.86 6.82
N LEU A 46 -11.38 5.82 6.67
CA LEU A 46 -10.42 5.99 7.74
C LEU A 46 -9.53 7.21 7.48
N LYS A 47 -9.16 7.90 8.57
CA LYS A 47 -8.17 8.97 8.52
C LYS A 47 -6.82 8.43 8.98
N LEU A 48 -5.79 8.69 8.19
CA LEU A 48 -4.42 8.29 8.47
C LEU A 48 -3.53 9.54 8.63
N SER A 49 -2.64 9.47 9.60
CA SER A 49 -1.50 10.37 9.73
C SER A 49 -0.43 10.06 8.67
N LEU A 50 0.47 11.02 8.41
CA LEU A 50 1.59 10.81 7.50
C LEU A 50 2.57 9.72 8.02
N ARG A 51 2.71 9.61 9.34
CA ARG A 51 3.52 8.56 9.99
C ARG A 51 2.94 7.18 9.74
N GLU A 52 1.63 7.00 9.93
CA GLU A 52 0.96 5.72 9.64
C GLU A 52 1.06 5.37 8.16
N MET A 53 0.84 6.34 7.26
CA MET A 53 0.97 6.12 5.83
C MET A 53 2.37 5.63 5.45
N SER A 54 3.41 6.30 5.97
CA SER A 54 4.81 5.93 5.72
C SER A 54 5.14 4.53 6.25
N ARG A 55 4.60 4.16 7.42
CA ARG A 55 4.76 2.83 8.02
C ARG A 55 4.09 1.75 7.15
N HIS A 56 2.88 2.00 6.66
CA HIS A 56 2.16 1.07 5.79
C HIS A 56 2.88 0.87 4.46
N LEU A 57 3.30 1.95 3.80
CA LEU A 57 4.05 1.87 2.53
C LEU A 57 5.38 1.12 2.70
N THR A 58 6.12 1.39 3.77
CA THR A 58 7.36 0.66 4.08
C THR A 58 7.09 -0.83 4.29
N SER A 59 6.00 -1.17 4.98
CA SER A 59 5.60 -2.57 5.17
C SER A 59 5.18 -3.22 3.85
N PHE A 60 4.44 -2.50 3.00
CA PHE A 60 4.02 -3.01 1.69
C PHE A 60 5.19 -3.27 0.77
N VAL A 61 6.24 -2.44 0.82
CA VAL A 61 7.49 -2.69 0.10
C VAL A 61 8.15 -3.97 0.61
N LYS A 62 8.24 -4.17 1.94
CA LYS A 62 8.78 -5.42 2.52
C LYS A 62 8.01 -6.67 2.09
N HIS A 63 6.70 -6.56 1.91
CA HIS A 63 5.84 -7.66 1.44
C HIS A 63 5.80 -7.79 -0.10
N ASN A 64 6.51 -6.93 -0.84
CA ASN A 64 6.48 -6.85 -2.31
C ASN A 64 5.08 -6.52 -2.88
N LEU A 65 4.27 -5.76 -2.14
CA LEU A 65 2.93 -5.28 -2.56
C LEU A 65 2.99 -3.87 -3.16
N ALA A 66 3.99 -3.11 -2.76
CA ALA A 66 4.33 -1.81 -3.33
C ALA A 66 5.81 -1.79 -3.74
N LYS A 67 6.16 -0.90 -4.68
CA LYS A 67 7.54 -0.61 -5.05
C LYS A 67 7.84 0.85 -4.75
N CYS A 68 8.94 1.13 -4.05
CA CYS A 68 9.49 2.47 -3.92
C CYS A 68 10.45 2.72 -5.10
N LEU A 69 10.27 3.81 -5.84
CA LEU A 69 11.06 4.10 -7.05
C LEU A 69 12.38 4.82 -6.74
N ASN A 70 12.42 5.55 -5.62
CA ASN A 70 13.56 6.35 -5.17
C ASN A 70 13.84 6.09 -3.69
N SER A 71 14.27 4.87 -3.36
CA SER A 71 14.53 4.45 -1.96
C SER A 71 15.52 5.34 -1.22
N ASP A 72 16.47 5.91 -1.95
CA ASP A 72 17.59 6.67 -1.39
C ASP A 72 17.21 8.13 -1.13
N ALA A 73 16.04 8.57 -1.62
CA ALA A 73 15.54 9.90 -1.35
C ALA A 73 15.17 10.02 0.15
N PRO A 74 15.62 11.09 0.83
CA PRO A 74 15.30 11.32 2.25
C PRO A 74 13.82 11.68 2.44
N TYR A 75 13.22 12.32 1.44
CA TYR A 75 11.83 12.79 1.45
C TYR A 75 11.15 12.52 0.11
N ASN A 76 9.81 12.66 0.06
CA ASN A 76 9.02 12.54 -1.18
C ASN A 76 9.26 11.25 -1.97
N ARG A 77 9.42 10.14 -1.25
CA ARG A 77 9.49 8.81 -1.88
C ARG A 77 8.23 8.52 -2.67
N LEU A 78 8.41 7.96 -3.86
CA LEU A 78 7.38 7.63 -4.83
C LEU A 78 7.09 6.12 -4.78
N TYR A 79 5.81 5.79 -4.64
CA TYR A 79 5.34 4.42 -4.53
C TYR A 79 4.34 4.10 -5.62
N LEU A 80 4.38 2.86 -6.11
CA LEU A 80 3.36 2.28 -6.97
C LEU A 80 3.03 0.85 -6.55
N ILE A 81 1.85 0.37 -6.94
CA ILE A 81 1.42 -1.01 -6.68
C ILE A 81 2.17 -2.01 -7.56
N THR A 82 2.59 -3.14 -6.99
CA THR A 82 3.19 -4.25 -7.77
C THR A 82 2.11 -5.15 -8.37
N ASN A 83 2.49 -6.06 -9.27
CA ASN A 83 1.58 -7.11 -9.74
C ASN A 83 1.04 -7.99 -8.61
N MET A 84 1.83 -8.22 -7.55
CA MET A 84 1.36 -8.95 -6.38
C MET A 84 0.33 -8.14 -5.59
N GLY A 85 0.60 -6.84 -5.40
CA GLY A 85 -0.34 -5.91 -4.75
C GLY A 85 -1.67 -5.83 -5.49
N LYS A 86 -1.65 -5.80 -6.83
CA LYS A 86 -2.88 -5.80 -7.65
C LYS A 86 -3.72 -7.06 -7.43
N LYS A 87 -3.10 -8.24 -7.50
CA LYS A 87 -3.81 -9.51 -7.24
C LYS A 87 -4.46 -9.56 -5.86
N ILE A 88 -3.80 -9.01 -4.83
CA ILE A 88 -4.40 -8.91 -3.48
C ILE A 88 -5.53 -7.90 -3.47
N LYS A 89 -5.33 -6.72 -4.08
CA LYS A 89 -6.34 -5.66 -4.20
C LYS A 89 -7.60 -6.20 -4.87
N GLU A 90 -7.48 -6.94 -5.97
CA GLU A 90 -8.60 -7.56 -6.70
C GLU A 90 -9.39 -8.57 -5.84
N LYS A 91 -8.73 -9.27 -4.89
CA LYS A 91 -9.39 -10.22 -3.98
C LYS A 91 -10.05 -9.57 -2.76
N LEU A 92 -9.81 -8.28 -2.53
CA LEU A 92 -10.37 -7.52 -1.40
C LEU A 92 -11.58 -6.66 -1.78
N VAL A 93 -11.81 -6.49 -3.09
CA VAL A 93 -12.95 -5.75 -3.67
C VAL A 93 -14.13 -6.69 -3.84
#